data_AF-Q3MBD9-F1
#
_entry.id   AF-Q3MBD9-F1
#
_cell.length_a   1.000
_cell.length_b   1.000
_cell.length_c   1.000
_cell.angle_alpha   90.00
_cell.angle_beta   90.00
_cell.angle_gamma   90.00
#
_symmetry.space_group_name_H-M   'P 1'
#
loop_
_entity.id
_entity.type
_entity.pdbx_description
1 polymer ?
#
loop_
_entity_poly.entity_id
_entity_poly.type
_entity_poly.pdbx_seq_one_letter_code
_entity_poly.pdbx_strand_id
1 'polypeptide(L)' 'MLVILMEDQILAPERVCPSCLLANGSGQPRWRGGKLTCGQAISQLAQEQPEQYECLMGFRVAHIE' A
#
# COMPACT_ATOMS: atom_id res chain seq x y z
N MET A 1 -5.62 8.38 0.97
CA MET A 1 -5.17 7.51 2.10
C MET A 1 -4.77 6.13 1.60
N LEU A 2 -3.69 5.54 2.14
CA LEU A 2 -3.28 4.16 1.81
C LEU A 2 -3.92 3.16 2.77
N VAL A 3 -4.39 2.03 2.26
CA VAL A 3 -4.94 0.91 3.04
C VAL A 3 -4.40 -0.44 2.56
N ILE A 4 -4.21 -1.39 3.46
CA ILE A 4 -3.86 -2.77 3.13
C ILE A 4 -5.14 -3.58 2.98
N LEU A 5 -5.29 -4.24 1.83
CA LEU A 5 -6.42 -5.11 1.52
C LEU A 5 -6.06 -6.56 1.89
N MET A 6 -6.91 -7.19 2.69
CA MET A 6 -6.89 -8.63 2.95
C MET A 6 -8.22 -9.24 2.50
N GLU A 7 -8.34 -10.57 2.49
CA GLU A 7 -9.54 -11.26 1.99
C GLU A 7 -10.82 -10.84 2.72
N ASP A 8 -10.75 -10.64 4.03
CA ASP A 8 -11.91 -10.43 4.91
C ASP A 8 -11.90 -9.06 5.62
N GLN A 9 -10.83 -8.27 5.49
CA GLN A 9 -10.70 -7.01 6.20
C GLN A 9 -9.77 -6.01 5.52
N ILE A 10 -9.90 -4.75 5.92
CA ILE A 10 -9.02 -3.65 5.52
C ILE A 10 -8.19 -3.24 6.75
N LEU A 11 -6.88 -3.14 6.57
CA LEU A 11 -5.95 -2.71 7.61
C LEU A 11 -5.34 -1.34 7.31
N ALA A 12 -5.22 -0.54 8.36
CA ALA A 12 -4.40 0.66 8.33
C ALA A 12 -2.91 0.25 8.21
N PRO A 13 -2.12 0.85 7.31
CA PRO A 13 -0.71 0.51 7.15
C PRO A 13 0.11 0.62 8.44
N GLU A 14 -0.29 1.48 9.36
CA GLU A 14 0.33 1.68 10.68
C GLU A 14 0.26 0.42 11.56
N ARG A 15 -0.59 -0.56 11.25
CA ARG A 15 -0.63 -1.85 11.97
C ARG A 15 0.40 -2.85 11.45
N VAL A 16 0.96 -2.62 10.27
CA VAL A 16 1.84 -3.58 9.57
C VAL A 16 3.22 -2.99 9.31
N CYS A 17 3.26 -1.81 8.68
CA CYS A 17 4.48 -1.14 8.26
C CYS A 17 5.49 -0.84 9.38
N PRO A 18 5.14 -0.61 10.67
CA PRO A 18 6.15 -0.40 11.71
C PRO A 18 7.09 -1.58 11.92
N SER A 19 6.67 -2.80 11.55
CA SER A 19 7.49 -4.01 11.61
C SER A 19 8.23 -4.31 10.29
N CYS A 20 8.02 -3.51 9.25
CA CYS A 20 8.58 -3.73 7.92
C CYS A 20 9.93 -3.02 7.74
N LEU A 21 10.96 -3.77 7.33
CA LEU A 21 12.30 -3.22 7.03
C LEU A 21 12.29 -2.16 5.90
N LEU A 22 11.25 -2.18 5.06
CA LEU A 22 11.09 -1.27 3.94
C LEU A 22 10.21 -0.06 4.28
N ALA A 23 9.72 0.09 5.51
CA ALA A 23 8.97 1.28 5.90
C ALA A 23 9.84 2.55 5.88
N ASN A 24 9.18 3.71 5.92
CA ASN A 24 9.86 4.98 6.15
C ASN A 24 10.23 5.13 7.64
N GLY A 25 10.92 6.22 8.00
CA GLY A 25 11.39 6.47 9.37
C GLY A 25 10.27 6.57 10.43
N SER A 26 9.02 6.75 10.01
CA SER A 26 7.85 6.82 10.89
C SER A 26 7.06 5.50 10.94
N GLY A 27 7.57 4.42 10.34
CA GLY A 27 6.86 3.14 10.26
C GLY A 27 5.68 3.15 9.27
N GLN A 28 5.64 4.09 8.33
CA GLN A 28 4.62 4.16 7.28
C GLN A 28 5.13 3.62 5.94
N PRO A 29 4.23 3.32 4.98
CA PRO A 29 4.62 2.98 3.62
C PRO A 29 5.54 4.05 3.01
N ARG A 30 6.52 3.64 2.19
CA ARG A 30 7.40 4.59 1.50
C ARG A 30 6.70 5.22 0.32
N TRP A 31 5.91 6.25 0.59
CA TRP A 31 5.26 7.05 -0.44
C TRP A 31 6.14 8.23 -0.85
N ARG A 32 6.53 8.31 -2.14
CA ARG A 32 7.33 9.42 -2.68
C ARG A 32 6.91 9.70 -4.12
N GLY A 33 6.72 10.98 -4.46
CA GLY A 33 6.38 11.40 -5.81
C GLY A 33 5.08 10.81 -6.36
N GLY A 34 4.08 10.59 -5.49
CA GLY A 34 2.80 10.00 -5.88
C GLY A 34 2.84 8.49 -6.12
N LYS A 35 3.90 7.80 -5.70
CA LYS A 35 4.04 6.35 -5.88
C LYS A 35 4.47 5.66 -4.59
N LEU A 36 4.02 4.42 -4.44
CA LEU A 36 4.51 3.50 -3.43
C LEU A 36 5.88 2.95 -3.85
N THR A 37 6.94 3.42 -3.21
CA THR A 37 8.33 3.05 -3.55
C THR A 37 8.82 1.77 -2.84
N CYS A 38 8.07 1.26 -1.87
CA CYS A 38 8.28 -0.07 -1.28
C CYS A 38 7.39 -1.15 -1.93
N GLY A 39 6.89 -0.89 -3.14
CA GLY A 39 6.01 -1.78 -3.88
C GLY A 39 5.96 -1.43 -5.37
N GLN A 40 5.07 -2.07 -6.10
CA GLN A 40 4.84 -1.84 -7.53
C GLN A 40 3.37 -1.58 -7.78
N ALA A 41 3.05 -0.71 -8.75
CA ALA A 41 1.68 -0.46 -9.15
C ALA A 41 1.10 -1.69 -9.86
N ILE A 42 -0.10 -2.09 -9.47
CA ILE A 42 -0.89 -3.12 -10.15
C ILE A 42 -1.68 -2.40 -11.23
N SER A 43 -1.56 -2.86 -12.48
CA SER A 43 -2.29 -2.28 -13.60
C SER A 43 -3.80 -2.24 -13.31
N GLN A 44 -4.40 -1.05 -13.37
CA GLN A 44 -5.84 -0.89 -13.21
C GLN A 44 -6.56 -1.55 -14.38
N LEU A 45 -7.44 -2.50 -14.06
CA LEU A 45 -8.30 -3.19 -15.02
C LEU A 45 -9.57 -2.37 -15.33
N ALA A 46 -9.94 -1.41 -14.48
CA ALA A 46 -11.11 -0.54 -14.66
C ALA A 46 -10.80 0.88 -14.17
N GLN A 47 -11.30 1.90 -14.88
CA GLN A 47 -11.10 3.32 -14.55
C GLN A 47 -11.69 3.74 -13.19
N GLU A 48 -12.65 2.99 -12.67
CA GLU A 48 -13.37 3.31 -11.43
C GLU A 48 -12.75 2.69 -10.17
N GLN A 49 -11.70 1.87 -10.31
CA GLN A 49 -11.04 1.29 -9.15
C GLN A 49 -9.95 2.23 -8.61
N PRO A 50 -9.74 2.27 -7.28
CA PRO A 50 -8.61 2.99 -6.71
C PRO A 50 -7.29 2.45 -7.25
N GLU A 51 -6.26 3.30 -7.25
CA GLU A 51 -4.90 2.85 -7.58
C GLU A 51 -4.48 1.76 -6.60
N GLN A 52 -3.94 0.67 -7.13
CA GLN A 52 -3.53 -0.48 -6.34
C GLN A 52 -2.07 -0.78 -6.54
N TYR A 53 -1.47 -1.34 -5.50
CA TYR A 53 -0.06 -1.63 -5.42
C TYR A 53 0.16 -2.98 -4.76
N GLU A 54 1.19 -3.69 -5.19
CA GLU A 54 1.74 -4.84 -4.49
C GLU A 54 2.97 -4.38 -3.72
N CYS A 55 2.90 -4.39 -2.39
CA CYS A 55 4.04 -4.17 -1.52
C CYS A 55 5.05 -5.31 -1.69
N LEU A 56 6.34 -5.03 -1.59
CA LEU A 56 7.40 -6.04 -1.69
C LEU A 56 7.31 -7.16 -0.63
N MET A 57 6.55 -6.93 0.44
CA MET A 57 6.23 -7.95 1.46
C MET A 57 5.06 -8.87 1.06
N GLY A 58 4.47 -8.67 -0.13
CA GLY A 58 3.32 -9.45 -0.64
C GLY A 58 1.94 -8.90 -0.28
N PHE A 59 1.86 -7.75 0.40
CA PHE A 59 0.58 -7.12 0.73
C PHE A 59 0.00 -6.36 -0.45
N ARG A 60 -1.32 -6.49 -0.67
CA ARG A 60 -2.05 -5.62 -1.59
C ARG A 60 -2.41 -4.31 -0.88
N VAL A 61 -2.08 -3.19 -1.50
CA VAL A 61 -2.29 -1.84 -0.96
C VAL A 61 -3.14 -1.04 -1.95
N ALA A 62 -4.15 -0.32 -1.47
CA ALA A 62 -4.95 0.59 -2.29
C ALA A 62 -4.75 2.03 -1.83
N HIS A 63 -4.76 2.96 -2.77
CA HIS A 63 -4.84 4.39 -2.52
C HIS A 63 -6.28 4.85 -2.75
N ILE A 64 -7.00 5.09 -1.65
CA ILE A 64 -8.40 5.54 -1.63
C ILE A 64 -8.47 7.03 -1.28
N GLU A 65 -9.39 7.79 -1.83
CA GLU A 65 -9.61 9.20 -1.45
C GLU A 65 -10.38 9.32 -0.13
#